data_AF-A0A925KHL0-F1
#
_entry.id   AF-A0A925KHL0-F1
#
_cell.length_a   1.000
_cell.length_b   1.000
_cell.length_c   1.000
_cell.angle_alpha   90.00
_cell.angle_beta   90.00
_cell.angle_gamma   90.00
#
_symmetry.space_group_name_H-M   'P 1'
#
loop_
_entity.id
_entity.type
_entity.pdbx_description
1 polymer ?
#
loop_
_entity_poly.entity_id
_entity_poly.type
_entity_poly.pdbx_seq_one_letter_code
_entity_poly.pdbx_strand_id
1 'polypeptide(L)'
;MRLGALRFDLGWSAHFDGAFERGLAQLCDQGAVPVDIGKGPDFTAKGRGLADRAAGRVPAADRCLLASMPPAVSTRSLADLVRFNRDNAECEMPLFGQGLFEQAMQAPGPQTPQPRKASAAGLRPA
;
A
#
# COMPACT_ATOMS: atom_id res chain seq x y z
N MET A 1 29.04 10.21 5.73
CA MET A 1 27.61 10.00 6.12
C MET A 1 27.41 8.53 6.50
N ARG A 2 26.55 8.19 7.46
CA ARG A 2 26.21 6.78 7.77
C ARG A 2 24.89 6.41 7.10
N LEU A 3 24.83 5.25 6.46
CA LEU A 3 23.63 4.77 5.75
C LEU A 3 23.31 3.34 6.17
N GLY A 4 22.04 3.06 6.46
CA GLY A 4 21.59 1.70 6.74
C GLY A 4 21.54 0.86 5.47
N ALA A 5 22.25 -0.26 5.43
CA ALA A 5 22.16 -1.25 4.38
C ALA A 5 21.12 -2.32 4.78
N LEU A 6 20.02 -2.40 4.04
CA LEU A 6 18.89 -3.30 4.31
C LEU A 6 19.18 -4.72 3.78
N ARG A 7 20.32 -5.30 4.17
CA ARG A 7 20.75 -6.62 3.69
C ARG A 7 19.80 -7.75 4.07
N PHE A 8 18.92 -7.54 5.07
CA PHE A 8 17.87 -8.49 5.42
C PHE A 8 16.83 -8.72 4.30
N ASP A 9 16.73 -7.83 3.31
CA ASP A 9 15.74 -7.90 2.21
C ASP A 9 16.35 -8.41 0.89
N LEU A 10 17.59 -8.90 0.93
CA LEU A 10 18.30 -9.52 -0.18
C LEU A 10 18.04 -11.02 -0.24
N GLY A 11 18.47 -11.66 -1.33
CA GLY A 11 18.50 -13.12 -1.47
C GLY A 11 17.33 -13.70 -2.26
N TRP A 12 16.36 -12.89 -2.68
CA TRP A 12 15.27 -13.33 -3.57
C TRP A 12 15.63 -13.21 -5.07
N SER A 13 16.67 -12.45 -5.42
CA SER A 13 17.11 -12.26 -6.80
C SER A 13 18.59 -11.91 -6.87
N ALA A 14 19.40 -12.80 -7.43
CA ALA A 14 20.83 -12.58 -7.63
C ALA A 14 21.13 -11.33 -8.48
N HIS A 15 20.25 -11.01 -9.45
CA HIS A 15 20.39 -9.81 -10.26
C HIS A 15 20.21 -8.54 -9.41
N PHE A 16 19.17 -8.51 -8.57
CA PHE A 16 18.91 -7.41 -7.67
C PHE A 16 20.03 -7.27 -6.62
N ASP A 17 20.41 -8.38 -5.98
CA ASP A 17 21.46 -8.42 -4.96
C ASP A 17 22.79 -7.87 -5.51
N GLY A 18 23.15 -8.27 -6.74
CA GLY A 18 24.35 -7.73 -7.40
C GLY A 18 24.26 -6.24 -7.70
N ALA A 19 23.08 -5.73 -8.09
CA ALA A 19 22.88 -4.29 -8.30
C ALA A 19 22.95 -3.50 -6.99
N PHE A 20 22.38 -4.04 -5.92
CA PHE A 20 22.44 -3.48 -4.57
C PHE A 20 23.88 -3.30 -4.09
N GLU A 21 24.69 -4.36 -4.16
CA GLU A 21 26.08 -4.32 -3.70
C GLU A 21 26.95 -3.36 -4.52
N ARG A 22 26.73 -3.28 -5.85
CA ARG A 22 27.42 -2.29 -6.69
C ARG A 22 27.06 -0.86 -6.29
N GLY A 23 25.78 -0.58 -6.05
CA GLY A 23 25.34 0.74 -5.59
C GLY A 23 25.93 1.11 -4.23
N LEU A 24 26.01 0.14 -3.31
CA LEU A 24 26.62 0.36 -2.00
C LEU A 24 28.12 0.67 -2.11
N ALA A 25 28.85 -0.03 -2.98
CA ALA A 25 30.26 0.25 -3.25
C ALA A 25 30.47 1.68 -3.77
N GLN A 26 29.65 2.12 -4.72
CA GLN A 26 29.71 3.51 -5.23
C GLN A 26 29.47 4.55 -4.12
N LEU A 27 28.53 4.29 -3.20
CA LEU A 27 28.31 5.19 -2.07
C LEU A 27 29.51 5.19 -1.10
N CYS A 28 30.17 4.05 -0.90
CA CYS A 28 31.39 3.96 -0.10
C CYS A 28 32.54 4.76 -0.71
N ASP A 29 32.71 4.71 -2.04
CA ASP A 29 33.71 5.49 -2.77
C ASP A 29 33.49 7.00 -2.60
N GLN A 30 32.24 7.42 -2.35
CA GLN A 30 31.87 8.81 -2.04
C GLN A 30 31.93 9.15 -0.53
N GLY A 31 32.51 8.26 0.30
CA GLY A 31 32.67 8.47 1.74
C GLY A 31 31.44 8.15 2.60
N ALA A 32 30.48 7.38 2.07
CA ALA A 32 29.44 6.78 2.90
C ALA A 32 30.00 5.61 3.72
N VAL A 33 29.50 5.46 4.94
CA VAL A 33 29.81 4.33 5.82
C VAL A 33 28.54 3.48 5.95
N PRO A 34 28.47 2.30 5.30
CA PRO A 34 27.32 1.42 5.40
C PRO A 34 27.24 0.80 6.79
N VAL A 35 26.02 0.69 7.31
CA VAL A 35 25.70 0.04 8.59
C VAL A 35 24.69 -1.06 8.30
N ASP A 36 25.06 -2.31 8.58
CA ASP A 36 24.19 -3.44 8.30
C ASP A 36 23.00 -3.49 9.24
N ILE A 37 21.81 -3.55 8.63
CA ILE A 37 20.56 -3.80 9.34
C ILE A 37 20.25 -5.28 9.19
N GLY A 38 20.37 -6.04 10.27
CA GLY A 38 20.15 -7.49 10.26
C GLY A 38 18.68 -7.93 10.30
N LYS A 39 17.76 -7.03 10.65
CA LYS A 39 16.32 -7.34 10.71
C LYS A 39 15.47 -6.13 10.34
N GLY A 40 14.60 -6.33 9.35
CA GLY A 40 13.58 -5.37 8.96
C GLY A 40 12.31 -5.44 9.82
N PRO A 41 11.47 -4.41 9.76
CA PRO A 41 10.10 -4.52 10.25
C PRO A 41 9.31 -5.55 9.43
N ASP A 42 8.19 -6.04 9.96
CA ASP A 42 7.26 -6.85 9.18
C ASP A 42 6.55 -5.98 8.13
N PHE A 43 7.13 -5.92 6.92
CA PHE A 43 6.59 -5.16 5.79
C PHE A 43 5.25 -5.72 5.31
N THR A 44 5.02 -7.03 5.48
CA THR A 44 3.76 -7.65 5.10
C THR A 44 2.63 -7.18 6.04
N ALA A 45 2.87 -7.18 7.35
CA ALA A 45 1.91 -6.65 8.31
C ALA A 45 1.68 -5.15 8.13
N LYS A 46 2.75 -4.37 7.86
CA LYS A 46 2.62 -2.94 7.53
C LYS A 46 1.82 -2.70 6.25
N GLY A 47 2.06 -3.50 5.21
CA GLY A 47 1.34 -3.46 3.95
C GLY A 47 -0.15 -3.72 4.13
N ARG A 48 -0.51 -4.79 4.86
CA ARG A 48 -1.91 -5.08 5.23
C ARG A 48 -2.55 -3.93 5.99
N GLY A 49 -1.88 -3.39 7.03
CA GLY A 49 -2.40 -2.26 7.80
C GLY A 49 -2.54 -0.96 6.99
N LEU A 50 -1.78 -0.78 5.90
CA LEU A 50 -2.00 0.31 4.95
C LEU A 50 -3.22 0.04 4.07
N ALA A 51 -3.36 -1.18 3.54
CA ALA A 51 -4.49 -1.59 2.72
C ALA A 51 -5.83 -1.45 3.46
N ASP A 52 -5.91 -1.92 4.71
CA ASP A 52 -7.13 -1.82 5.53
C ASP A 52 -7.54 -0.36 5.77
N ARG A 53 -6.56 0.50 6.08
CA ARG A 53 -6.80 1.94 6.27
C ARG A 53 -7.21 2.63 4.97
N ALA A 54 -6.68 2.19 3.83
CA ALA A 54 -7.08 2.70 2.53
C ALA A 54 -8.52 2.27 2.21
N ALA A 55 -8.83 0.99 2.35
CA ALA A 55 -10.15 0.41 2.10
C ALA A 55 -11.25 1.14 2.89
N GLY A 56 -11.03 1.42 4.19
CA GLY A 56 -11.99 2.15 5.01
C GLY A 56 -12.27 3.60 4.57
N ARG A 57 -11.39 4.22 3.77
CA ARG A 57 -11.58 5.58 3.25
C ARG A 57 -12.28 5.63 1.90
N VAL A 58 -12.20 4.56 1.10
CA VAL A 58 -12.71 4.52 -0.28
C VAL A 58 -14.21 4.86 -0.35
N PRO A 59 -15.12 4.27 0.46
CA PRO A 59 -16.54 4.56 0.33
C PRO A 59 -16.91 6.05 0.51
N ALA A 60 -16.19 6.75 1.40
CA ALA A 60 -16.41 8.17 1.66
C ALA A 60 -15.83 9.05 0.54
N ALA A 61 -14.62 8.71 0.07
CA ALA A 61 -13.97 9.41 -1.03
C ALA A 61 -14.79 9.27 -2.33
N ASP A 62 -15.24 8.06 -2.65
CA ASP A 62 -16.02 7.77 -3.85
C ASP A 62 -17.37 8.48 -3.82
N ARG A 63 -18.04 8.54 -2.67
CA ARG A 63 -19.30 9.31 -2.56
C ARG A 63 -19.08 10.79 -2.85
N CYS A 64 -17.99 11.38 -2.35
CA CYS A 64 -17.66 12.78 -2.62
C CYS A 64 -17.40 13.01 -4.11
N LEU A 65 -16.60 12.13 -4.73
CA LEU A 65 -16.29 12.18 -6.16
C LEU A 65 -17.55 11.99 -7.02
N LEU A 66 -18.34 10.96 -6.76
CA LEU A 66 -19.52 10.62 -7.55
C LEU A 66 -20.65 11.64 -7.38
N ALA A 67 -20.73 12.31 -6.24
CA ALA A 67 -21.69 13.40 -6.03
C ALA A 67 -21.36 14.66 -6.85
N SER A 68 -20.09 14.88 -7.21
CA SER A 68 -19.70 16.02 -8.05
C SER A 68 -19.81 15.75 -9.56
N MET A 69 -20.15 14.51 -9.95
CA MET A 69 -20.24 14.13 -11.36
C MET A 69 -21.48 14.73 -12.05
N PRO A 70 -21.40 14.99 -13.37
CA PRO A 70 -22.53 15.49 -14.15
C PRO A 70 -23.79 14.62 -14.04
N PRO A 71 -24.98 15.17 -14.32
CA PRO A 71 -26.25 14.44 -14.24
C PRO A 71 -26.31 13.18 -15.12
N ALA A 72 -25.53 13.14 -16.22
CA ALA A 72 -25.45 12.00 -17.12
C ALA A 72 -24.84 10.75 -16.47
N VAL A 73 -24.05 10.90 -15.40
CA VAL A 73 -23.54 9.77 -14.62
C VAL A 73 -24.61 9.37 -13.62
N SER A 74 -25.04 8.12 -13.57
CA SER A 74 -26.11 7.67 -12.65
C SER A 74 -25.58 7.05 -11.35
N THR A 75 -24.33 6.58 -11.31
CA THR A 75 -23.71 6.00 -10.12
C THR A 75 -23.40 7.07 -9.07
N ARG A 76 -23.83 6.86 -7.82
CA ARG A 76 -23.66 7.83 -6.72
C ARG A 76 -23.00 7.27 -5.46
N SER A 77 -22.64 6.00 -5.47
CA SER A 77 -21.95 5.34 -4.37
C SER A 77 -21.02 4.24 -4.89
N LEU A 78 -20.08 3.81 -4.03
CA LEU A 78 -19.27 2.63 -4.29
C LEU A 78 -20.14 1.38 -4.55
N ALA A 79 -21.27 1.24 -3.84
CA ALA A 79 -22.19 0.13 -4.07
C ALA A 79 -22.85 0.18 -5.45
N ASP A 80 -23.25 1.37 -5.91
CA ASP A 80 -23.79 1.54 -7.26
C ASP A 80 -22.73 1.26 -8.33
N LEU A 81 -21.48 1.67 -8.09
CA LEU A 81 -20.35 1.40 -8.99
C LEU A 81 -20.06 -0.11 -9.07
N VAL A 82 -20.06 -0.81 -7.93
CA VAL A 82 -19.88 -2.26 -7.87
C VAL A 82 -20.98 -3.00 -8.63
N ARG A 83 -22.24 -2.56 -8.50
CA ARG A 83 -23.35 -3.11 -9.28
C ARG A 83 -23.17 -2.82 -10.77
N PHE A 84 -22.86 -1.58 -11.14
CA PHE A 84 -22.64 -1.18 -12.53
C PHE A 84 -21.56 -2.04 -13.20
N ASN A 85 -20.41 -2.24 -12.55
CA ASN A 85 -19.35 -3.09 -13.09
C ASN A 85 -19.81 -4.54 -13.28
N ARG A 86 -20.62 -5.08 -12.35
CA ARG A 86 -21.16 -6.44 -12.45
C ARG A 86 -22.13 -6.58 -13.62
N ASP A 87 -23.01 -5.59 -13.80
CA ASP A 87 -23.99 -5.57 -14.89
C ASP A 87 -23.31 -5.39 -16.27
N ASN A 88 -22.08 -4.84 -16.30
CA ASN A 88 -21.29 -4.57 -17.51
C ASN A 88 -19.96 -5.32 -17.51
N ALA A 89 -19.91 -6.53 -16.91
CA ALA A 89 -18.65 -7.23 -16.62
C ALA A 89 -17.78 -7.51 -17.86
N GLU A 90 -18.41 -7.75 -19.03
CA GLU A 90 -17.68 -7.96 -20.28
C GLU A 90 -16.85 -6.74 -20.69
N CYS A 91 -17.32 -5.53 -20.37
CA CYS A 91 -16.64 -4.27 -20.66
C CYS A 91 -15.77 -3.78 -19.50
N GLU A 92 -16.28 -3.84 -18.27
CA GLU A 92 -15.64 -3.25 -17.08
C GLU A 92 -14.64 -4.19 -16.39
N MET A 93 -14.79 -5.51 -16.57
CA MET A 93 -13.94 -6.52 -15.94
C MET A 93 -13.39 -7.59 -16.91
N PRO A 94 -12.90 -7.24 -18.13
CA PRO A 94 -12.43 -8.23 -19.11
C PRO A 94 -11.12 -8.91 -18.70
N LEU A 95 -10.32 -8.27 -17.83
CA LEU A 95 -9.00 -8.76 -17.43
C LEU A 95 -8.89 -9.11 -15.95
N PHE A 96 -9.63 -8.39 -15.10
CA PHE A 96 -9.62 -8.58 -13.65
C PHE A 96 -10.95 -8.10 -13.07
N GLY A 97 -11.32 -8.68 -11.92
CA GLY A 97 -12.53 -8.28 -11.21
C GLY A 97 -12.33 -7.05 -10.31
N GLN A 98 -13.35 -6.77 -9.51
CA GLN A 98 -13.43 -5.58 -8.64
C GLN A 98 -13.25 -5.87 -7.15
N GLY A 99 -12.46 -6.90 -6.80
CA GLY A 99 -12.36 -7.38 -5.42
C GLY A 99 -11.95 -6.31 -4.39
N LEU A 100 -11.15 -5.31 -4.79
CA LEU A 100 -10.79 -4.19 -3.91
C LEU A 100 -11.97 -3.29 -3.56
N PHE A 101 -12.90 -3.07 -4.50
CA PHE A 101 -14.13 -2.31 -4.24
C PHE A 101 -15.05 -3.09 -3.30
N GLU A 102 -15.18 -4.40 -3.51
CA GLU A 102 -15.98 -5.26 -2.63
C GLU A 102 -15.37 -5.35 -1.22
N GLN A 103 -14.05 -5.42 -1.10
CA GLN A 103 -13.35 -5.34 0.19
C GLN A 103 -13.56 -3.99 0.87
N ALA A 104 -13.50 -2.89 0.13
CA ALA A 104 -13.74 -1.54 0.65
C ALA A 104 -15.18 -1.34 1.15
N MET A 105 -16.17 -2.00 0.53
CA MET A 105 -17.56 -1.98 1.02
C MET A 105 -17.71 -2.64 2.40
N GLN A 106 -16.85 -3.61 2.73
CA GLN A 106 -16.85 -4.32 4.01
C GLN A 106 -15.91 -3.68 5.05
N ALA A 107 -15.09 -2.71 4.63
CA ALA A 107 -14.11 -2.11 5.51
C ALA A 107 -14.79 -1.22 6.57
N PRO A 108 -14.31 -1.24 7.82
CA PRO A 108 -14.75 -0.29 8.84
C PRO A 108 -14.50 1.14 8.36
N GLY A 109 -15.46 2.03 8.61
CA GLY A 109 -15.34 3.44 8.23
C GLY A 109 -14.13 4.13 8.88
N PRO A 110 -13.69 5.29 8.35
CA PRO A 110 -12.45 5.93 8.77
C PRO A 110 -12.48 6.45 10.22
N GLN A 111 -13.67 6.51 10.84
CA GLN A 111 -13.85 6.90 12.25
C GLN A 111 -13.95 5.70 13.20
N THR A 112 -13.95 4.46 12.70
CA THR A 112 -13.89 3.29 13.58
C THR A 112 -12.53 3.29 14.29
N PRO A 113 -12.49 3.31 15.64
CA PRO A 113 -11.24 3.24 16.37
C PRO A 113 -10.52 1.94 16.01
N GLN A 114 -9.52 2.02 15.14
CA GLN A 114 -8.65 0.88 14.94
C GLN A 114 -7.80 0.75 16.21
N PRO A 115 -7.68 -0.45 16.79
CA PRO A 115 -6.76 -0.65 17.89
C PRO A 115 -5.39 -0.18 17.40
N ARG A 116 -4.86 0.88 18.02
CA ARG A 116 -3.46 1.24 17.90
C ARG A 116 -2.70 0.07 18.50
N LYS A 117 -2.42 -0.96 17.70
CA LYS A 117 -1.25 -1.79 17.94
C LYS A 117 -0.09 -0.81 17.78
N ALA A 118 0.32 -0.25 18.91
CA ALA A 118 1.46 0.63 18.98
C ALA A 118 2.60 -0.07 18.25
N SER A 119 3.02 0.47 17.10
CA SER A 119 4.32 0.15 16.55
C SER A 119 5.37 0.82 17.43
N ALA A 120 5.44 0.41 18.70
CA ALA A 120 6.39 0.88 19.69
C ALA A 120 7.76 0.20 19.53
N ALA A 121 8.18 -0.06 18.29
CA ALA A 121 9.45 -0.70 17.99
C ALA A 121 10.28 0.08 16.95
N GLY A 122 9.99 1.36 16.74
CA GLY A 122 10.66 2.11 15.66
C GLY A 122 10.68 3.61 15.87
N LEU A 123 11.09 4.09 17.05
CA LEU A 123 11.76 5.38 17.19
C LEU A 123 12.37 5.52 18.60
N ARG A 124 13.55 4.95 18.81
CA ARG A 124 14.53 5.56 19.71
C ARG A 124 15.90 5.40 19.06
N PRO A 125 16.52 6.48 18.56
CA PRO A 125 17.95 6.45 18.30
C PRO A 125 18.66 6.33 19.65
N ALA A 126 19.56 5.34 19.75
CA ALA A 126 20.64 5.35 20.74
C ALA A 126 21.82 6.15 20.17
#